data_AF-A0A8S3A895-F1
#
_entry.id   AF-A0A8S3A895-F1
#
_cell.length_a   1.000
_cell.length_b   1.000
_cell.length_c   1.000
_cell.angle_alpha   90.00
_cell.angle_beta   90.00
_cell.angle_gamma   90.00
#
_symmetry.space_group_name_H-M   'P 1'
#
loop_
_entity.id
_entity.type
_entity.pdbx_description
1 polymer ?
#
loop_
_entity_poly.entity_id
_entity_poly.type
_entity_poly.pdbx_seq_one_letter_code
_entity_poly.pdbx_strand_id
1 'polypeptide(L)' 'MNAMRVIYLLISCSIFLPTLIYSTEDFYQLLGITKSATQRDIRRAFKRIALEK' A
#
# COMPACT_ATOMS: atom_id res chain seq x y z
N MET A 1 1.89 29.74 22.47
CA MET A 1 1.55 28.52 21.70
C MET A 1 2.31 28.61 20.38
N ASN A 2 3.41 27.88 20.28
CA ASN A 2 4.59 28.33 19.53
C ASN A 2 4.45 27.94 18.05
N ALA A 3 4.15 28.90 17.18
CA ALA A 3 4.03 28.71 15.72
C ALA A 3 5.19 27.90 15.14
N MET A 4 6.41 28.07 15.67
CA MET A 4 7.59 27.29 15.31
C MET A 4 7.42 25.78 15.55
N ARG A 5 6.81 25.37 16.67
CA ARG A 5 6.51 23.94 16.93
C ARG A 5 5.50 23.39 15.94
N VAL A 6 4.49 24.17 15.58
CA VAL A 6 3.49 23.76 14.59
C VAL A 6 4.15 23.59 13.22
N ILE A 7 5.03 24.51 12.81
CA ILE A 7 5.79 24.42 11.55
C ILE A 7 6.68 23.17 11.54
N TYR A 8 7.42 22.88 12.62
CA TYR A 8 8.22 21.67 12.72
C TYR A 8 7.37 20.39 12.60
N LEU A 9 6.21 20.35 13.26
CA LEU A 9 5.29 19.22 13.17
C LEU A 9 4.71 19.06 11.75
N LEU A 10 4.40 20.16 11.07
CA LEU A 10 3.90 20.12 9.69
C LEU A 10 4.98 19.59 8.74
N ILE A 11 6.22 20.06 8.85
CA ILE A 11 7.34 19.61 8.01
C ILE A 11 7.62 18.12 8.26
N SER A 12 7.69 17.68 9.53
CA SER A 12 7.93 16.28 9.84
C SER A 12 6.79 15.39 9.33
N CYS A 13 5.54 15.83 9.47
CA CYS A 13 4.37 15.11 8.97
C CYS A 13 4.39 14.99 7.44
N SER A 14 4.74 16.07 6.74
CA SER A 14 4.82 16.12 5.27
C SER A 14 5.83 15.15 4.67
N ILE A 15 6.94 14.87 5.39
CA ILE A 15 8.01 13.96 4.94
C ILE A 15 7.73 12.52 5.36
N PHE A 16 7.16 12.33 6.56
CA PHE A 16 6.91 11.00 7.12
C PHE A 16 5.67 10.30 6.53
N LEU A 17 4.64 11.05 6.14
CA LEU A 17 3.44 10.51 5.49
C LEU A 17 3.73 9.82 4.13
N PRO A 18 4.42 10.46 3.18
CA PRO A 18 4.68 9.84 1.87
C PRO A 18 5.59 8.61 1.96
N THR A 19 6.51 8.56 2.93
CA THR A 19 7.35 7.37 3.16
C THR A 19 6.55 6.16 3.67
N LEU A 20 5.47 6.39 4.42
CA LEU A 20 4.50 5.35 4.80
C LEU A 20 3.62 4.86 3.64
N ILE A 21 3.29 5.76 2.72
CA ILE A 21 2.41 5.47 1.57
C ILE A 21 3.19 4.86 0.40
N TYR A 22 4.52 5.02 0.37
CA TYR A 22 5.41 4.41 -0.62
C TYR A 22 5.59 2.90 -0.39
N SER A 23 4.48 2.17 -0.31
CA SER A 23 4.50 0.73 -0.53
C SER A 23 4.42 0.50 -2.04
N THR A 24 5.57 0.22 -2.64
CA THR A 24 5.70 -0.19 -4.05
C THR A 24 5.34 -1.65 -4.26
N GLU A 25 4.76 -2.33 -3.27
CA GLU A 25 4.32 -3.72 -3.44
C GLU A 25 3.14 -3.78 -4.41
N ASP A 26 3.39 -4.34 -5.59
CA ASP A 26 2.35 -4.63 -6.55
C ASP A 26 1.57 -5.84 -6.07
N PHE A 27 0.46 -5.61 -5.36
CA PHE A 27 -0.43 -6.66 -4.86
C PHE A 27 -0.93 -7.61 -5.97
N TYR A 28 -0.96 -7.15 -7.23
CA TYR A 28 -1.31 -8.01 -8.35
C TYR A 28 -0.17 -8.99 -8.68
N GLN A 29 1.09 -8.56 -8.56
CA GLN A 29 2.24 -9.47 -8.65
C GLN A 29 2.24 -10.50 -7.52
N LEU A 30 1.89 -10.10 -6.30
CA LEU A 30 1.75 -11.03 -5.17
C LEU A 30 0.72 -12.14 -5.47
N LEU A 31 -0.40 -11.77 -6.11
CA LEU A 31 -1.43 -12.71 -6.53
C LEU A 31 -1.08 -13.47 -7.83
N GLY A 32 -0.02 -13.06 -8.53
CA GLY A 32 0.38 -13.62 -9.82
C GLY A 32 -0.62 -13.30 -10.94
N ILE A 33 -1.23 -12.12 -10.92
CA ILE A 33 -2.23 -11.65 -11.89
C ILE A 33 -1.88 -10.24 -12.39
N THR A 34 -2.58 -9.78 -13.42
CA THR A 34 -2.38 -8.44 -14.00
C THR A 34 -3.29 -7.40 -13.33
N LYS A 35 -2.95 -6.11 -13.45
CA LYS A 35 -3.80 -5.00 -12.97
C LYS A 35 -5.16 -4.90 -13.68
N SER A 36 -5.30 -5.56 -14.83
CA SER A 36 -6.55 -5.67 -15.58
C SER A 36 -7.43 -6.84 -15.13
N ALA A 37 -7.00 -7.60 -14.11
CA ALA A 37 -7.72 -8.77 -13.62
C ALA A 37 -9.08 -8.39 -13.02
N THR A 38 -10.08 -9.25 -13.23
CA THR A 38 -11.41 -9.04 -12.65
C THR A 38 -11.44 -9.43 -11.18
N GLN A 39 -12.49 -9.01 -10.47
CA GLN A 39 -12.70 -9.45 -9.08
C GLN A 39 -12.83 -10.97 -8.95
N ARG A 40 -13.30 -11.66 -9.99
CA ARG A 40 -13.36 -13.12 -10.02
C ARG A 40 -11.96 -13.73 -10.06
N ASP A 41 -11.06 -13.13 -10.83
CA ASP A 41 -9.67 -13.59 -10.97
C ASP A 41 -8.89 -13.39 -9.67
N ILE A 42 -9.07 -12.25 -9.00
CA ILE A 42 -8.51 -11.97 -7.67
C ILE A 42 -8.94 -13.06 -6.66
N ARG A 43 -10.24 -13.38 -6.59
CA ARG A 43 -10.76 -14.42 -5.68
C ARG A 43 -10.19 -15.80 -5.99
N ARG A 44 -10.05 -16.15 -7.28
CA ARG A 44 -9.45 -17.42 -7.71
C ARG A 44 -7.97 -17.50 -7.35
N ALA A 45 -7.20 -16.46 -7.64
CA ALA A 45 -5.78 -16.36 -7.32
C ALA A 45 -5.54 -16.48 -5.81
N PHE A 46 -6.32 -15.75 -5.01
CA PHE A 46 -6.28 -15.84 -3.55
C PHE A 46 -6.59 -17.26 -3.06
N LYS A 47 -7.66 -17.88 -3.56
CA LYS A 47 -8.03 -19.26 -3.18
C LYS A 47 -6.93 -20.27 -3.52
N ARG A 48 -6.27 -20.13 -4.68
CA ARG A 48 -5.13 -20.97 -5.06
C ARG A 48 -4.00 -20.85 -4.05
N ILE A 49 -3.57 -19.63 -3.75
CA ILE A 49 -2.47 -19.36 -2.80
C ILE A 49 -2.80 -19.90 -1.40
N ALA A 50 -4.05 -19.76 -0.96
CA ALA A 50 -4.50 -20.23 0.35
C ALA A 50 -4.60 -21.76 0.47
N LEU A 51 -4.60 -22.50 -0.66
CA LEU A 51 -4.61 -23.97 -0.68
C LEU A 51 -3.21 -24.57 -0.83
N GLU A 52 -2.24 -23.78 -1.32
CA GLU A 52 -0.83 -24.18 -1.46
C GLU A 52 -0.02 -23.96 -0.16
N LYS A 53 -0.55 -23.19 0.79
CA LYS A 53 0.00 -22.99 2.14
C LYS A 53 -0.83 -23.74 3.18
#